data_AF-A0A017TH46-F1
#
_entry.id   AF-A0A017TH46-F1
#
_cell.length_a   1.000
_cell.length_b   1.000
_cell.length_c   1.000
_cell.angle_alpha   90.00
_cell.angle_beta   90.00
_cell.angle_gamma   90.00
#
_symmetry.space_group_name_H-M   'P 1'
#
loop_
_entity.id
_entity.type
_entity.pdbx_description
1 polymer ?
#
loop_
_entity_poly.entity_id
_entity_poly.type
_entity_poly.pdbx_seq_one_letter_code
_entity_poly.pdbx_strand_id
1 'polypeptide(L)'
;MVEDIFDSLGLLARENTLCALPGHSSDELTRRLDQLERRLSDDLKPSGGTSREAVKALMDIVSASHYGKALAAAEFFIQMTNRESGELATALTRREDLVIWLDASVALPMLCGKLDRVAGGWVTSESAVELHDALGKRGIKAVVPSVYLEEMAAHLVHAARRYRSCVGVDQSLARSANFYVAHFHAVAQLLGKPATLARFDEFLQDLGLPPDWEAADKQDYYRLRRRIEIALKELFEYYGVGVVRTRSTEAVKLPEEPDRDPIVLRHDRCVARDLEDLTSTEDSNPLLCSEDQWLVRVLSDKDLLALHPAALHDVLHIVRPREEPRRLAALRELAATFSDRAVSIGASVWDLLAELEGPKLSDADLLRRARQFKEAWLRRSSDEKRPRASDWQRFKAADEFGT
;
A
#
# COMPACT_ATOMS: atom_id res chain seq x y z
N MET A 1 -29.49 9.09 10.53
CA MET A 1 -30.15 7.77 10.32
C MET A 1 -29.26 6.61 10.72
N VAL A 2 -28.05 6.46 10.16
CA VAL A 2 -27.09 5.42 10.61
C VAL A 2 -26.48 5.77 11.97
N GLU A 3 -26.04 7.02 12.15
CA GLU A 3 -25.47 7.51 13.43
C GLU A 3 -26.46 7.40 14.61
N ASP A 4 -27.74 7.68 14.38
CA ASP A 4 -28.79 7.54 15.41
C ASP A 4 -29.01 6.07 15.85
N ILE A 5 -28.84 5.12 14.92
CA ILE A 5 -28.90 3.68 15.22
C ILE A 5 -27.69 3.27 16.07
N PHE A 6 -26.49 3.75 15.75
CA PHE A 6 -25.28 3.46 16.52
C PHE A 6 -25.28 4.10 17.92
N ASP A 7 -25.85 5.30 18.08
CA ASP A 7 -26.02 5.95 19.40
C ASP A 7 -27.09 5.22 20.24
N SER A 8 -28.19 4.76 19.63
CA SER A 8 -29.24 3.98 20.33
C SER A 8 -28.78 2.61 20.82
N LEU A 9 -27.90 1.95 20.05
CA LEU A 9 -27.30 0.65 20.41
C LEU A 9 -26.17 0.78 21.45
N GLY A 10 -25.77 2.00 21.84
CA GLY A 10 -24.71 2.25 22.81
C GLY A 10 -23.31 1.86 22.30
N LEU A 11 -23.11 1.82 20.98
CA LEU A 11 -21.85 1.46 20.33
C LEU A 11 -20.92 2.67 20.12
N LEU A 12 -21.45 3.88 20.31
CA LEU A 12 -20.64 5.09 20.43
C LEU A 12 -20.16 5.22 21.87
N ALA A 13 -18.89 4.85 22.10
CA ALA A 13 -18.20 5.12 23.36
C ALA A 13 -18.09 6.65 23.54
N ARG A 14 -18.98 7.23 24.34
CA ARG A 14 -18.80 8.58 24.87
C ARG A 14 -17.65 8.54 25.88
N GLU A 15 -16.77 9.53 25.78
CA GLU A 15 -15.49 9.59 26.48
C GLU A 15 -15.57 9.29 27.98
N ASN A 16 -14.49 8.66 28.46
CA ASN A 16 -14.04 8.52 29.84
C ASN A 16 -14.74 7.50 30.75
N THR A 17 -14.14 6.32 30.86
CA THR A 17 -13.31 6.02 32.05
C THR A 17 -12.38 4.84 31.79
N LEU A 18 -11.09 5.06 32.05
CA LEU A 18 -10.06 4.04 32.23
C LEU A 18 -10.52 3.05 33.31
N CYS A 19 -10.87 1.82 32.90
CA CYS A 19 -10.87 0.68 33.80
C CYS A 19 -10.26 -0.50 33.05
N ALA A 20 -9.11 -0.97 33.57
CA ALA A 20 -8.50 -2.21 33.16
C ALA A 20 -9.55 -3.33 33.14
N LEU A 21 -9.69 -4.03 32.02
CA LEU A 21 -10.56 -5.19 31.93
C LEU A 21 -9.76 -6.41 32.43
N PRO A 22 -10.12 -7.00 33.60
CA PRO A 22 -9.56 -8.27 34.02
C PRO A 22 -10.13 -9.37 33.11
N GLY A 23 -9.36 -10.44 32.92
CA GLY A 23 -9.66 -11.54 32.01
C GLY A 23 -11.14 -11.92 32.01
N HIS A 24 -11.81 -11.58 30.91
CA HIS A 24 -13.21 -11.92 30.74
C HIS A 24 -13.31 -13.42 30.48
N SER A 25 -13.94 -14.15 31.41
CA SER A 25 -14.36 -15.53 31.14
C SER A 25 -15.38 -15.52 30.00
N SER A 26 -15.44 -16.64 29.26
CA SER A 26 -16.44 -16.89 28.23
C SER A 26 -17.88 -16.53 28.65
N ASP A 27 -18.17 -16.62 29.96
CA ASP A 27 -19.48 -16.31 30.54
C ASP A 27 -19.84 -14.82 30.48
N GLU A 28 -18.85 -13.92 30.56
CA GLU A 28 -19.07 -12.48 30.53
C GLU A 28 -19.32 -11.97 29.10
N LEU A 29 -18.62 -12.57 28.12
CA LEU A 29 -18.92 -12.37 26.70
C LEU A 29 -20.32 -12.90 26.35
N THR A 30 -20.70 -14.06 26.89
CA THR A 30 -22.04 -14.63 26.73
C THR A 30 -23.11 -13.71 27.32
N ARG A 31 -22.90 -13.16 28.52
CA ARG A 31 -23.83 -12.16 29.10
C ARG A 31 -23.95 -10.89 28.28
N ARG A 32 -22.85 -10.39 27.70
CA ARG A 32 -22.89 -9.20 26.85
C ARG A 32 -23.62 -9.47 25.53
N LEU A 33 -23.41 -10.64 24.94
CA LEU A 33 -24.18 -11.11 23.78
C LEU A 33 -25.67 -11.23 24.12
N ASP A 34 -26.02 -11.82 25.27
CA ASP A 34 -27.42 -11.93 25.74
C ASP A 34 -28.07 -10.55 25.97
N GLN A 35 -27.31 -9.57 26.47
CA GLN A 35 -27.80 -8.20 26.67
C GLN A 35 -27.97 -7.46 25.34
N LEU A 36 -27.06 -7.67 24.40
CA LEU A 36 -27.12 -7.07 23.07
C LEU A 36 -28.26 -7.69 22.25
N GLU A 37 -28.49 -9.00 22.39
CA GLU A 37 -29.64 -9.72 21.81
C GLU A 37 -30.97 -9.21 22.37
N ARG A 38 -31.06 -8.92 23.68
CA ARG A 38 -32.26 -8.32 24.29
C ARG A 38 -32.52 -6.90 23.79
N ARG A 39 -31.47 -6.07 23.69
CA ARG A 39 -31.63 -4.69 23.17
C ARG A 39 -32.03 -4.68 21.70
N LEU A 40 -31.38 -5.51 20.88
CA LEU A 40 -31.79 -5.72 19.49
C LEU A 40 -33.21 -6.28 19.39
N SER A 41 -33.62 -7.19 20.28
CA SER A 41 -34.99 -7.70 20.36
C SER A 41 -36.03 -6.61 20.66
N ASP A 42 -35.68 -5.64 21.50
CA ASP A 42 -36.58 -4.57 21.90
C ASP A 42 -36.65 -3.47 20.82
N ASP A 43 -35.52 -3.13 20.21
CA ASP A 43 -35.41 -2.08 19.19
C ASP A 43 -35.87 -2.55 17.79
N LEU A 44 -35.74 -3.85 17.49
CA LEU A 44 -36.06 -4.41 16.18
C LEU A 44 -37.39 -5.15 16.15
N LYS A 45 -38.29 -5.02 17.13
CA LYS A 45 -39.63 -5.65 17.10
C LYS A 45 -40.24 -5.43 15.71
N PRO A 46 -40.19 -6.43 14.81
CA PRO A 46 -40.78 -6.29 13.51
C PRO A 46 -42.27 -6.34 13.76
N SER A 47 -43.05 -5.69 12.91
CA SER A 47 -44.47 -5.98 12.77
C SER A 47 -44.66 -7.46 12.36
N GLY A 48 -44.56 -8.39 13.33
CA GLY A 48 -44.85 -9.82 13.20
C GLY A 48 -43.70 -10.84 13.27
N GLY A 49 -42.48 -10.52 13.76
CA GLY A 49 -41.37 -11.49 13.83
C GLY A 49 -40.73 -11.68 15.22
N THR A 50 -39.99 -12.77 15.42
CA THR A 50 -39.24 -13.04 16.66
C THR A 50 -37.85 -12.38 16.66
N SER A 51 -37.29 -12.10 17.84
CA SER A 51 -35.95 -11.54 18.05
C SER A 51 -34.86 -12.28 17.30
N ARG A 52 -34.96 -13.61 17.30
CA ARG A 52 -34.02 -14.53 16.66
C ARG A 52 -34.07 -14.42 15.13
N GLU A 53 -35.24 -14.14 14.56
CA GLU A 53 -35.41 -13.90 13.13
C GLU A 53 -34.87 -12.52 12.73
N ALA A 54 -35.00 -11.50 13.58
CA ALA A 54 -34.44 -10.17 13.35
C ALA A 54 -32.90 -10.18 13.39
N VAL A 55 -32.31 -10.84 14.39
CA VAL A 55 -30.84 -11.03 14.48
C VAL A 55 -30.32 -11.85 13.31
N LYS A 56 -31.03 -12.92 12.93
CA LYS A 56 -30.68 -13.72 11.75
C LYS A 56 -30.75 -12.89 10.46
N ALA A 57 -31.80 -12.10 10.25
CA ALA A 57 -31.92 -11.23 9.10
C ALA A 57 -30.82 -10.16 9.06
N LEU A 58 -30.43 -9.60 10.20
CA LEU A 58 -29.29 -8.68 10.31
C LEU A 58 -27.97 -9.37 10.01
N MET A 59 -27.74 -10.58 10.52
CA MET A 59 -26.57 -11.39 10.20
C MET A 59 -26.52 -11.76 8.72
N ASP A 60 -27.67 -12.08 8.11
CA ASP A 60 -27.79 -12.37 6.67
C ASP A 60 -27.51 -11.10 5.83
N ILE A 61 -27.98 -9.93 6.26
CA ILE A 61 -27.69 -8.64 5.61
C ILE A 61 -26.21 -8.28 5.77
N VAL A 62 -25.65 -8.39 6.97
CA VAL A 62 -24.25 -8.06 7.26
C VAL A 62 -23.33 -9.02 6.50
N SER A 63 -23.57 -10.33 6.53
CA SER A 63 -22.76 -11.34 5.81
C SER A 63 -22.91 -11.24 4.28
N ALA A 64 -24.05 -10.79 3.76
CA ALA A 64 -24.21 -10.49 2.34
C ALA A 64 -23.61 -9.12 1.94
N SER A 65 -23.54 -8.17 2.88
CA SER A 65 -23.01 -6.84 2.66
C SER A 65 -21.51 -6.87 2.38
N HIS A 66 -21.04 -5.90 1.61
CA HIS A 66 -19.62 -5.76 1.30
C HIS A 66 -18.80 -5.49 2.57
N TYR A 67 -19.39 -4.80 3.56
CA TYR A 67 -18.74 -4.49 4.84
C TYR A 67 -18.61 -5.71 5.77
N GLY A 68 -19.66 -6.54 5.90
CA GLY A 68 -19.56 -7.75 6.73
C GLY A 68 -18.71 -8.84 6.11
N LYS A 69 -18.57 -8.89 4.78
CA LYS A 69 -17.55 -9.71 4.11
C LYS A 69 -16.13 -9.23 4.43
N ALA A 70 -15.89 -7.92 4.44
CA ALA A 70 -14.61 -7.34 4.85
C ALA A 70 -14.30 -7.59 6.34
N LEU A 71 -15.30 -7.46 7.21
CA LEU A 71 -15.16 -7.73 8.65
C LEU A 71 -14.91 -9.23 8.93
N ALA A 72 -15.64 -10.12 8.25
CA ALA A 72 -15.43 -11.56 8.35
C ALA A 72 -14.08 -11.99 7.76
N ALA A 73 -13.64 -11.37 6.66
CA ALA A 73 -12.31 -11.58 6.10
C ALA A 73 -11.21 -11.10 7.06
N ALA A 74 -11.44 -10.00 7.78
CA ALA A 74 -10.50 -9.49 8.77
C ALA A 74 -10.47 -10.34 10.05
N GLU A 75 -11.61 -10.79 10.54
CA GLU A 75 -11.66 -11.72 11.67
C GLU A 75 -11.04 -13.07 11.29
N PHE A 76 -11.31 -13.54 10.07
CA PHE A 76 -10.66 -14.72 9.51
C PHE A 76 -9.16 -14.50 9.35
N PHE A 77 -8.72 -13.32 8.91
CA PHE A 77 -7.31 -12.94 8.83
C PHE A 77 -6.65 -12.90 10.21
N ILE A 78 -7.31 -12.39 11.24
CA ILE A 78 -6.84 -12.44 12.64
C ILE A 78 -6.72 -13.90 13.12
N GLN A 79 -7.70 -14.73 12.80
CA GLN A 79 -7.70 -16.16 13.14
C GLN A 79 -6.63 -16.95 12.37
N MET A 80 -6.36 -16.58 11.12
CA MET A 80 -5.35 -17.21 10.25
C MET A 80 -3.93 -16.76 10.61
N THR A 81 -3.72 -15.46 10.85
CA THR A 81 -2.47 -14.93 11.39
C THR A 81 -2.16 -15.52 12.77
N ASN A 82 -3.18 -15.86 13.58
CA ASN A 82 -3.01 -16.62 14.83
C ASN A 82 -2.57 -18.09 14.64
N ARG A 83 -2.70 -18.69 13.45
CA ARG A 83 -2.32 -20.08 13.18
C ARG A 83 -0.91 -20.24 12.60
N GLU A 84 -0.42 -19.27 11.82
CA GLU A 84 0.98 -19.23 11.33
C GLU A 84 1.93 -18.42 12.23
N SER A 85 1.38 -17.62 13.15
CA SER A 85 2.15 -16.90 14.16
C SER A 85 2.87 -17.80 15.16
N GLY A 86 2.63 -19.12 15.21
CA GLY A 86 3.45 -20.03 16.02
C GLY A 86 4.90 -20.06 15.55
N GLU A 87 5.12 -20.19 14.24
CA GLU A 87 6.45 -20.17 13.63
C GLU A 87 7.02 -18.75 13.57
N LEU A 88 6.17 -17.75 13.30
CA LEU A 88 6.60 -16.35 13.29
C LEU A 88 6.93 -15.83 14.69
N ALA A 89 6.15 -16.18 15.72
CA ALA A 89 6.48 -15.89 17.11
C ALA A 89 7.72 -16.66 17.50
N THR A 90 7.91 -17.91 17.06
CA THR A 90 9.17 -18.64 17.28
C THR A 90 10.36 -17.91 16.61
N ALA A 91 10.22 -17.42 15.39
CA ALA A 91 11.24 -16.62 14.69
C ALA A 91 11.49 -15.25 15.36
N LEU A 92 10.43 -14.57 15.80
CA LEU A 92 10.46 -13.26 16.47
C LEU A 92 10.91 -13.34 17.94
N THR A 93 10.74 -14.47 18.61
CA THR A 93 11.03 -14.64 20.05
C THR A 93 12.26 -15.50 20.35
N ARG A 94 12.80 -16.27 19.38
CA ARG A 94 13.97 -17.14 19.60
C ARG A 94 15.23 -16.78 18.81
N ARG A 95 15.20 -15.85 17.84
CA ARG A 95 16.40 -15.50 17.05
C ARG A 95 16.82 -14.07 17.29
N GLU A 96 18.07 -13.89 17.73
CA GLU A 96 18.70 -12.58 17.93
C GLU A 96 18.94 -11.83 16.59
N ASP A 97 18.76 -12.50 15.45
CA ASP A 97 19.17 -12.04 14.11
C ASP A 97 18.03 -11.95 13.07
N LEU A 98 16.79 -11.63 13.45
CA LEU A 98 15.73 -11.43 12.45
C LEU A 98 16.05 -10.21 11.56
N VAL A 99 16.10 -10.45 10.25
CA VAL A 99 16.30 -9.40 9.24
C VAL A 99 15.09 -9.33 8.31
N ILE A 100 14.49 -8.16 8.21
CA ILE A 100 13.37 -7.89 7.29
C ILE A 100 13.93 -7.33 5.98
N TRP A 101 13.73 -8.05 4.88
CA TRP A 101 14.02 -7.59 3.54
C TRP A 101 12.82 -6.81 3.02
N LEU A 102 13.04 -5.59 2.53
CA LEU A 102 12.01 -4.71 2.00
C LEU A 102 12.16 -4.63 0.49
N ASP A 103 11.08 -4.93 -0.25
CA ASP A 103 11.06 -4.70 -1.68
C ASP A 103 10.87 -3.21 -2.04
N ALA A 104 10.86 -2.89 -3.34
CA ALA A 104 10.61 -1.53 -3.80
C ALA A 104 9.24 -0.98 -3.35
N SER A 105 8.22 -1.84 -3.30
CA SER A 105 6.85 -1.45 -2.97
C SER A 105 6.66 -1.02 -1.52
N VAL A 106 7.52 -1.47 -0.59
CA VAL A 106 7.49 -1.08 0.83
C VAL A 106 8.55 -0.04 1.17
N ALA A 107 9.79 -0.24 0.69
CA ALA A 107 10.91 0.62 1.05
C ALA A 107 10.78 2.03 0.48
N LEU A 108 10.21 2.18 -0.71
CA LEU A 108 10.01 3.50 -1.31
C LEU A 108 8.97 4.36 -0.53
N PRO A 109 7.76 3.85 -0.22
CA PRO A 109 6.83 4.57 0.65
C PRO A 109 7.41 4.93 2.01
N MET A 110 8.18 4.02 2.61
CA MET A 110 8.88 4.23 3.87
C MET A 110 9.84 5.42 3.75
N LEU A 111 10.71 5.42 2.73
CA LEU A 111 11.68 6.48 2.51
C LEU A 111 11.02 7.84 2.28
N CYS A 112 10.06 7.93 1.34
CA CYS A 112 9.39 9.18 1.05
C CYS A 112 8.66 9.74 2.29
N GLY A 113 7.98 8.87 3.05
CA GLY A 113 7.29 9.27 4.27
C GLY A 113 8.22 9.76 5.39
N LYS A 114 9.47 9.27 5.43
CA LYS A 114 10.51 9.73 6.37
C LYS A 114 11.25 10.97 5.91
N LEU A 115 11.45 11.14 4.61
CA LEU A 115 12.16 12.28 4.01
C LEU A 115 11.32 13.56 4.01
N ASP A 116 10.10 13.47 3.51
CA ASP A 116 9.19 14.62 3.40
C ASP A 116 8.16 14.58 4.53
N ARG A 117 7.13 13.75 4.35
CA ARG A 117 6.04 13.58 5.32
C ARG A 117 5.22 12.35 4.98
N VAL A 118 4.61 11.74 5.99
CA VAL A 118 3.56 10.75 5.77
C VAL A 118 2.40 11.37 4.98
N ALA A 119 2.06 10.76 3.85
CA ALA A 119 0.91 11.14 3.05
C ALA A 119 -0.39 10.69 3.73
N GLY A 120 -0.87 11.49 4.69
CA GLY A 120 -2.07 11.20 5.48
C GLY A 120 -3.31 10.90 4.61
N GLY A 121 -4.04 9.86 4.97
CA GLY A 121 -5.16 9.35 4.18
C GLY A 121 -4.74 8.46 3.00
N TRP A 122 -3.46 8.14 2.86
CA TRP A 122 -2.97 7.10 1.94
C TRP A 122 -2.30 5.97 2.73
N VAL A 123 -3.04 4.87 2.88
CA VAL A 123 -2.66 3.81 3.83
C VAL A 123 -1.32 3.16 3.50
N THR A 124 -0.96 2.98 2.23
CA THR A 124 0.36 2.44 1.85
C THR A 124 1.51 3.27 2.43
N SER A 125 1.40 4.61 2.38
CA SER A 125 2.41 5.50 2.97
C SER A 125 2.41 5.46 4.49
N GLU A 126 1.23 5.39 5.12
CA GLU A 126 1.10 5.33 6.57
C GLU A 126 1.65 4.01 7.12
N SER A 127 1.22 2.87 6.57
CA SER A 127 1.62 1.53 6.98
C SER A 127 3.13 1.31 6.86
N ALA A 128 3.77 1.81 5.80
CA ALA A 128 5.22 1.68 5.64
C ALA A 128 6.01 2.45 6.71
N VAL A 129 5.57 3.67 7.07
CA VAL A 129 6.24 4.47 8.12
C VAL A 129 5.95 3.92 9.52
N GLU A 130 4.73 3.46 9.77
CA GLU A 130 4.36 2.78 11.02
C GLU A 130 5.16 1.48 11.19
N LEU A 131 5.34 0.70 10.11
CA LEU A 131 6.19 -0.49 10.09
C LEU A 131 7.64 -0.13 10.43
N HIS A 132 8.23 0.88 9.78
CA HIS A 132 9.57 1.35 10.11
C HIS A 132 9.73 1.63 11.60
N ASP A 133 8.81 2.39 12.19
CA ASP A 133 8.86 2.74 13.60
C ASP A 133 8.68 1.53 14.51
N ALA A 134 7.84 0.57 14.09
CA ALA A 134 7.67 -0.68 14.80
C ALA A 134 8.94 -1.54 14.79
N LEU A 135 9.66 -1.60 13.66
CA LEU A 135 10.93 -2.32 13.52
C LEU A 135 12.01 -1.65 14.37
N GLY A 136 12.19 -0.33 14.23
CA GLY A 136 13.18 0.44 14.99
C GLY A 136 12.98 0.35 16.50
N LYS A 137 11.73 0.45 16.99
CA LYS A 137 11.40 0.29 18.43
C LYS A 137 11.77 -1.09 18.99
N ARG A 138 11.89 -2.11 18.14
CA ARG A 138 12.21 -3.49 18.53
C ARG A 138 13.66 -3.86 18.22
N GLY A 139 14.45 -2.95 17.64
CA GLY A 139 15.82 -3.23 17.20
C GLY A 139 15.89 -4.27 16.07
N ILE A 140 14.79 -4.48 15.34
CA ILE A 140 14.76 -5.43 14.21
C ILE A 140 15.43 -4.76 13.02
N LYS A 141 16.40 -5.45 12.41
CA LYS A 141 17.14 -4.93 11.26
C LYS A 141 16.26 -4.98 10.01
N ALA A 142 16.10 -3.84 9.34
CA ALA A 142 15.49 -3.75 8.02
C ALA A 142 16.59 -3.55 6.96
N VAL A 143 16.43 -4.20 5.80
CA VAL A 143 17.35 -4.06 4.67
C VAL A 143 16.61 -3.99 3.33
N VAL A 144 17.16 -3.24 2.37
CA VAL A 144 16.71 -3.21 0.98
C VAL A 144 17.70 -3.96 0.10
N PRO A 145 17.28 -4.99 -0.65
CA PRO A 145 18.09 -5.59 -1.70
C PRO A 145 18.50 -4.57 -2.77
N SER A 146 19.77 -4.56 -3.15
CA SER A 146 20.34 -3.55 -4.06
C SER A 146 19.65 -3.49 -5.42
N VAL A 147 19.06 -4.59 -5.89
CA VAL A 147 18.27 -4.60 -7.14
C VAL A 147 17.03 -3.71 -7.07
N TYR A 148 16.41 -3.57 -5.90
CA TYR A 148 15.25 -2.68 -5.76
C TYR A 148 15.65 -1.20 -5.72
N LEU A 149 16.90 -0.84 -5.41
CA LEU A 149 17.38 0.54 -5.61
C LEU A 149 17.42 0.91 -7.09
N GLU A 150 17.75 -0.04 -7.95
CA GLU A 150 17.74 0.14 -9.41
C GLU A 150 16.32 0.49 -9.90
N GLU A 151 15.32 -0.23 -9.39
CA GLU A 151 13.91 0.00 -9.67
C GLU A 151 13.46 1.39 -9.16
N MET A 152 13.72 1.69 -7.88
CA MET A 152 13.38 2.99 -7.29
C MET A 152 14.01 4.17 -8.04
N ALA A 153 15.27 4.04 -8.46
CA ALA A 153 15.95 5.06 -9.24
C ALA A 153 15.33 5.23 -10.63
N ALA A 154 14.96 4.13 -11.30
CA ALA A 154 14.26 4.18 -12.58
C ALA A 154 12.89 4.86 -12.45
N HIS A 155 12.12 4.55 -11.40
CA HIS A 155 10.85 5.21 -11.10
C HIS A 155 11.03 6.71 -10.86
N LEU A 156 12.12 7.13 -10.22
CA LEU A 156 12.43 8.54 -9.97
C LEU A 156 12.70 9.27 -11.29
N VAL A 157 13.53 8.70 -12.16
CA VAL A 157 13.82 9.28 -13.48
C VAL A 157 12.56 9.31 -14.34
N HIS A 158 11.71 8.30 -14.27
CA HIS A 158 10.42 8.29 -14.96
C HIS A 158 9.48 9.37 -14.44
N ALA A 159 9.43 9.62 -13.13
CA ALA A 159 8.67 10.71 -12.54
C ALA A 159 9.10 12.06 -13.14
N ALA A 160 10.41 12.31 -13.15
CA ALA A 160 10.99 13.53 -13.72
C ALA A 160 10.71 13.69 -15.23
N ARG A 161 10.87 12.62 -16.02
CA ARG A 161 10.74 12.69 -17.49
C ARG A 161 9.30 12.74 -17.99
N ARG A 162 8.38 12.03 -17.34
CA ARG A 162 7.04 11.77 -17.88
C ARG A 162 5.96 12.64 -17.24
N TYR A 163 6.10 13.02 -15.97
CA TYR A 163 5.03 13.67 -15.22
C TYR A 163 5.22 15.17 -15.01
N ARG A 164 6.42 15.70 -15.24
CA ARG A 164 6.78 17.11 -15.00
C ARG A 164 5.79 18.11 -15.62
N SER A 165 5.32 17.82 -16.83
CA SER A 165 4.36 18.63 -17.59
C SER A 165 2.92 18.57 -17.06
N CYS A 166 2.57 17.56 -16.26
CA CYS A 166 1.23 17.38 -15.70
C CYS A 166 1.18 17.49 -14.17
N VAL A 167 2.26 17.94 -13.52
CA VAL A 167 2.28 18.22 -12.08
C VAL A 167 1.19 19.24 -11.72
N GLY A 168 0.39 18.93 -10.70
CA GLY A 168 -0.66 19.81 -10.20
C GLY A 168 -1.86 20.00 -11.12
N VAL A 169 -1.90 19.29 -12.25
CA VAL A 169 -3.01 19.38 -13.20
C VAL A 169 -4.29 18.77 -12.65
N ASP A 170 -4.17 17.76 -11.79
CA ASP A 170 -5.29 16.96 -11.30
C ASP A 170 -5.00 16.34 -9.92
N GLN A 171 -6.02 16.26 -9.08
CA GLN A 171 -5.93 15.65 -7.75
C GLN A 171 -5.78 14.13 -7.80
N SER A 172 -6.26 13.46 -8.86
CA SER A 172 -6.13 12.00 -8.96
C SER A 172 -4.69 11.53 -9.09
N LEU A 173 -3.75 12.41 -9.45
CA LEU A 173 -2.32 12.09 -9.45
C LEU A 173 -1.80 11.65 -8.07
N ALA A 174 -2.53 11.93 -6.98
CA ALA A 174 -2.25 11.39 -5.64
C ALA A 174 -2.41 9.86 -5.52
N ARG A 175 -2.86 9.18 -6.58
CA ARG A 175 -2.96 7.72 -6.68
C ARG A 175 -2.29 7.17 -7.96
N SER A 176 -1.33 7.92 -8.50
CA SER A 176 -0.50 7.51 -9.64
C SER A 176 0.23 6.18 -9.38
N ALA A 177 0.41 5.38 -10.42
CA ALA A 177 1.23 4.17 -10.39
C ALA A 177 2.73 4.48 -10.17
N ASN A 178 3.18 5.69 -10.52
CA ASN A 178 4.48 6.17 -10.08
C ASN A 178 4.38 6.71 -8.65
N PHE A 179 5.03 6.03 -7.71
CA PHE A 179 4.92 6.35 -6.28
C PHE A 179 5.42 7.75 -5.93
N TYR A 180 6.51 8.24 -6.53
CA TYR A 180 7.00 9.60 -6.25
C TYR A 180 5.96 10.66 -6.60
N VAL A 181 5.28 10.49 -7.74
CA VAL A 181 4.21 11.39 -8.18
C VAL A 181 3.01 11.30 -7.24
N ALA A 182 2.59 10.09 -6.87
CA ALA A 182 1.48 9.87 -5.96
C ALA A 182 1.74 10.47 -4.58
N HIS A 183 2.92 10.22 -4.02
CA HIS A 183 3.33 10.74 -2.72
C HIS A 183 3.36 12.25 -2.70
N PHE A 184 4.03 12.88 -3.66
CA PHE A 184 4.11 14.34 -3.75
C PHE A 184 2.72 15.00 -3.79
N HIS A 185 1.82 14.48 -4.63
CA HIS A 185 0.46 15.02 -4.75
C HIS A 185 -0.37 14.77 -3.48
N ALA A 186 -0.24 13.60 -2.85
CA ALA A 186 -0.94 13.29 -1.61
C ALA A 186 -0.48 14.18 -0.44
N VAL A 187 0.82 14.44 -0.31
CA VAL A 187 1.35 15.39 0.69
C VAL A 187 0.90 16.82 0.39
N ALA A 188 0.91 17.25 -0.87
CA ALA A 188 0.42 18.56 -1.26
C ALA A 188 -1.06 18.76 -0.87
N GLN A 189 -1.91 17.75 -1.11
CA GLN A 189 -3.32 17.74 -0.72
C GLN A 189 -3.50 17.81 0.79
N LEU A 190 -2.77 16.99 1.55
CA LEU A 190 -2.79 17.00 3.01
C LEU A 190 -2.47 18.38 3.58
N LEU A 191 -1.47 19.06 3.00
CA LEU A 191 -1.05 20.39 3.43
C LEU A 191 -1.96 21.52 2.94
N GLY A 192 -2.96 21.23 2.09
CA GLY A 192 -3.77 22.26 1.43
C GLY A 192 -2.94 23.19 0.56
N LYS A 193 -1.78 22.73 0.05
CA LYS A 193 -0.86 23.53 -0.75
C LYS A 193 -0.94 23.13 -2.22
N PRO A 194 -0.78 24.06 -3.18
CA PRO A 194 -0.74 23.70 -4.59
C PRO A 194 0.47 22.81 -4.87
N ALA A 195 0.25 21.75 -5.64
CA ALA A 195 1.32 20.91 -6.18
C ALA A 195 1.91 21.66 -7.39
N THR A 196 3.07 22.29 -7.21
CA THR A 196 3.71 23.11 -8.26
C THR A 196 4.94 22.39 -8.81
N LEU A 197 5.30 22.74 -10.04
CA LEU A 197 6.50 22.19 -10.69
C LEU A 197 7.77 22.42 -9.86
N ALA A 198 7.99 23.63 -9.37
CA ALA A 198 9.18 23.95 -8.58
C ALA A 198 9.31 23.06 -7.33
N ARG A 199 8.20 22.85 -6.60
CA ARG A 199 8.19 21.99 -5.41
C ARG A 199 8.37 20.51 -5.76
N PHE A 200 7.90 20.09 -6.93
CA PHE A 200 8.12 18.72 -7.41
C PHE A 200 9.58 18.50 -7.79
N ASP A 201 10.19 19.46 -8.48
CA ASP A 201 11.62 19.42 -8.82
C ASP A 201 12.48 19.40 -7.54
N GLU A 202 12.15 20.22 -6.53
CA GLU A 202 12.79 20.20 -5.20
C GLU A 202 12.66 18.83 -4.53
N PHE A 203 11.44 18.28 -4.46
CA PHE A 203 11.18 16.95 -3.89
C PHE A 203 12.01 15.84 -4.56
N LEU A 204 12.10 15.84 -5.90
CA LEU A 204 12.91 14.84 -6.61
C LEU A 204 14.41 15.06 -6.38
N GLN A 205 14.86 16.31 -6.23
CA GLN A 205 16.26 16.63 -5.92
C GLN A 205 16.66 16.17 -4.52
N ASP A 206 15.77 16.31 -3.53
CA ASP A 206 15.99 15.80 -2.16
C ASP A 206 16.16 14.27 -2.14
N LEU A 207 15.59 13.57 -3.12
CA LEU A 207 15.74 12.12 -3.34
C LEU A 207 16.97 11.76 -4.20
N GLY A 208 17.79 12.73 -4.58
CA GLY A 208 19.04 12.52 -5.30
C GLY A 208 19.00 12.78 -6.81
N LEU A 209 17.90 13.31 -7.35
CA LEU A 209 17.89 13.76 -8.76
C LEU A 209 18.82 14.97 -8.92
N PRO A 210 19.83 14.93 -9.81
CA PRO A 210 20.69 16.08 -10.06
C PRO A 210 19.92 17.24 -10.71
N PRO A 211 20.25 18.51 -10.42
CA PRO A 211 19.57 19.66 -11.04
C PRO A 211 19.75 19.74 -12.56
N ASP A 212 20.81 19.13 -13.10
CA ASP A 212 21.17 19.08 -14.53
C ASP A 212 20.71 17.79 -15.23
N TRP A 213 19.80 17.02 -14.63
CA TRP A 213 19.36 15.72 -15.12
C TRP A 213 18.78 15.74 -16.55
N GLU A 214 18.21 16.86 -17.00
CA GLU A 214 17.60 17.01 -18.33
C GLU A 214 18.62 16.88 -19.46
N ALA A 215 19.89 17.18 -19.20
CA ALA A 215 20.97 17.06 -20.18
C ALA A 215 21.36 15.59 -20.45
N ALA A 216 20.90 14.64 -19.64
CA ALA A 216 21.28 13.24 -19.74
C ALA A 216 20.64 12.55 -20.96
N ASP A 217 21.46 12.16 -21.92
CA ASP A 217 21.06 11.30 -23.04
C ASP A 217 20.82 9.83 -22.61
N LYS A 218 20.77 8.90 -23.58
CA LYS A 218 20.59 7.46 -23.28
C LYS A 218 21.80 6.82 -22.59
N GLN A 219 23.04 7.21 -22.93
CA GLN A 219 24.24 6.72 -22.23
C GLN A 219 24.34 7.34 -20.84
N ASP A 220 23.91 8.59 -20.69
CA ASP A 220 23.87 9.27 -19.41
C ASP A 220 22.71 8.78 -18.52
N TYR A 221 21.68 8.12 -19.06
CA TYR A 221 20.61 7.52 -18.25
C TYR A 221 21.14 6.52 -17.21
N TYR A 222 22.05 5.62 -17.61
CA TYR A 222 22.61 4.64 -16.67
C TYR A 222 23.49 5.30 -15.60
N ARG A 223 24.21 6.37 -15.97
CA ARG A 223 25.02 7.16 -15.03
C ARG A 223 24.15 7.94 -14.05
N LEU A 224 23.11 8.59 -14.57
CA LEU A 224 22.10 9.30 -13.80
C LEU A 224 21.43 8.35 -12.79
N ARG A 225 20.95 7.19 -13.27
CA ARG A 225 20.34 6.18 -12.42
C ARG A 225 21.29 5.70 -11.33
N ARG A 226 22.54 5.38 -11.67
CA ARG A 226 23.54 4.96 -10.69
C ARG A 226 23.85 6.04 -9.64
N ARG A 227 23.84 7.31 -10.03
CA ARG A 227 23.99 8.44 -9.09
C ARG A 227 22.81 8.51 -8.12
N ILE A 228 21.59 8.31 -8.62
CA ILE A 228 20.38 8.23 -7.79
C ILE A 228 20.43 7.00 -6.87
N GLU A 229 20.83 5.82 -7.36
CA GLU A 229 20.99 4.61 -6.53
C GLU A 229 21.94 4.85 -5.34
N ILE A 230 23.03 5.60 -5.55
CA ILE A 230 23.96 5.98 -4.47
C ILE A 230 23.28 6.91 -3.46
N ALA A 231 22.58 7.95 -3.93
CA ALA A 231 21.87 8.87 -3.05
C ALA A 231 20.76 8.16 -2.25
N LEU A 232 19.98 7.29 -2.88
CA LEU A 232 18.95 6.49 -2.21
C LEU A 232 19.56 5.58 -1.16
N LYS A 233 20.70 4.93 -1.45
CA LYS A 233 21.42 4.13 -0.47
C LYS A 233 21.81 4.95 0.76
N GLU A 234 22.41 6.12 0.56
CA GLU A 234 22.81 7.02 1.64
C GLU A 234 21.61 7.47 2.49
N LEU A 235 20.47 7.75 1.84
CA LEU A 235 19.22 8.09 2.52
C LEU A 235 18.66 6.92 3.34
N PHE A 236 18.63 5.70 2.79
CA PHE A 236 18.20 4.53 3.56
C PHE A 236 19.08 4.30 4.79
N GLU A 237 20.40 4.39 4.62
CA GLU A 237 21.35 4.26 5.73
C GLU A 237 21.14 5.34 6.79
N TYR A 238 20.86 6.59 6.38
CA TYR A 238 20.51 7.69 7.29
C TYR A 238 19.27 7.38 8.14
N TYR A 239 18.25 6.74 7.55
CA TYR A 239 17.05 6.31 8.27
C TYR A 239 17.19 4.94 8.97
N GLY A 240 18.39 4.37 9.04
CA GLY A 240 18.63 3.11 9.76
C GLY A 240 18.16 1.86 9.02
N VAL A 241 17.91 1.96 7.71
CA VAL A 241 17.62 0.83 6.83
C VAL A 241 18.88 0.47 6.05
N GLY A 242 19.35 -0.76 6.19
CA GLY A 242 20.55 -1.22 5.48
C GLY A 242 20.29 -1.46 3.99
N VAL A 243 21.36 -1.51 3.19
CA VAL A 243 21.29 -2.00 1.81
C VAL A 243 22.14 -3.26 1.69
N VAL A 244 21.53 -4.35 1.24
CA VAL A 244 22.22 -5.63 1.03
C VAL A 244 22.46 -5.87 -0.45
N ARG A 245 23.66 -6.30 -0.78
CA ARG A 245 24.00 -6.63 -2.16
C ARG A 245 23.33 -7.94 -2.55
N THR A 246 22.52 -7.89 -3.60
CA THR A 246 21.94 -9.08 -4.23
C THR A 246 23.06 -9.90 -4.86
N ARG A 247 23.13 -11.20 -4.54
CA ARG A 247 24.21 -12.10 -4.97
C ARG A 247 23.86 -12.79 -6.27
N SER A 248 22.61 -13.24 -6.41
CA SER A 248 22.17 -13.98 -7.58
C SER A 248 22.07 -13.10 -8.82
N THR A 249 22.73 -13.53 -9.89
CA THR A 249 22.51 -13.01 -11.25
C THR A 249 21.58 -13.91 -12.06
N GLU A 250 21.28 -15.11 -11.57
CA GLU A 250 20.49 -16.12 -12.25
C GLU A 250 19.04 -16.12 -11.74
N ALA A 251 18.18 -15.61 -12.61
CA ALA A 251 16.78 -15.40 -12.34
C ALA A 251 15.98 -16.61 -12.87
N VAL A 252 15.92 -17.70 -12.09
CA VAL A 252 15.05 -18.84 -12.42
C VAL A 252 13.62 -18.33 -12.46
N LYS A 253 12.90 -18.66 -13.54
CA LYS A 253 11.52 -18.22 -13.74
C LYS A 253 10.65 -18.70 -12.58
N LEU A 254 9.86 -17.79 -12.01
CA LEU A 254 8.91 -18.10 -10.97
C LEU A 254 7.57 -18.59 -11.57
N PRO A 255 6.78 -19.39 -10.82
CA PRO A 255 5.46 -19.83 -11.26
C PRO A 255 4.50 -18.64 -11.50
N GLU A 256 3.67 -18.76 -12.52
CA GLU A 256 2.55 -17.83 -12.78
C GLU A 256 2.93 -16.34 -12.86
N GLU A 257 4.11 -16.03 -13.42
CA GLU A 257 4.58 -14.64 -13.51
C GLU A 257 3.57 -13.71 -14.19
N PRO A 258 3.27 -12.55 -13.58
CA PRO A 258 2.36 -11.57 -14.15
C PRO A 258 2.98 -10.88 -15.36
N ASP A 259 2.12 -10.26 -16.18
CA ASP A 259 2.56 -9.40 -17.29
C ASP A 259 3.10 -8.08 -16.73
N ARG A 260 4.43 -7.97 -16.64
CA ARG A 260 5.18 -6.84 -16.09
C ARG A 260 6.50 -6.65 -16.84
N ASP A 261 7.17 -5.52 -16.59
CA ASP A 261 8.48 -5.26 -17.18
C ASP A 261 9.47 -6.40 -16.83
N PRO A 262 10.16 -6.99 -17.81
CA PRO A 262 11.13 -8.05 -17.57
C PRO A 262 12.20 -7.72 -16.52
N ILE A 263 12.55 -6.45 -16.33
CA ILE A 263 13.54 -6.05 -15.33
C ILE A 263 13.01 -6.23 -13.90
N VAL A 264 11.74 -5.90 -13.65
CA VAL A 264 11.09 -6.04 -12.34
C VAL A 264 11.00 -7.52 -11.98
N LEU A 265 10.52 -8.35 -12.93
CA LEU A 265 10.48 -9.80 -12.73
C LEU A 265 11.87 -10.38 -12.48
N ARG A 266 12.92 -9.84 -13.13
CA ARG A 266 14.30 -10.27 -12.87
C ARG A 266 14.73 -9.93 -11.44
N HIS A 267 14.41 -8.75 -10.94
CA HIS A 267 14.72 -8.35 -9.56
C HIS A 267 14.04 -9.29 -8.55
N ASP A 268 12.76 -9.58 -8.74
CA ASP A 268 12.00 -10.49 -7.88
C ASP A 268 12.59 -11.91 -7.85
N ARG A 269 12.95 -12.44 -9.03
CA ARG A 269 13.60 -13.76 -9.13
C ARG A 269 14.97 -13.79 -8.43
N CYS A 270 15.77 -12.74 -8.59
CA CYS A 270 17.08 -12.64 -7.93
C CYS A 270 16.94 -12.61 -6.40
N VAL A 271 15.95 -11.87 -5.88
CA VAL A 271 15.67 -11.80 -4.44
C VAL A 271 15.13 -13.11 -3.91
N ALA A 272 14.17 -13.72 -4.62
CA ALA A 272 13.66 -15.06 -4.27
C ALA A 272 14.81 -16.07 -4.14
N ARG A 273 15.74 -16.05 -5.10
CA ARG A 273 16.90 -16.95 -5.09
C ARG A 273 17.83 -16.69 -3.91
N ASP A 274 18.15 -15.43 -3.63
CA ASP A 274 18.98 -15.07 -2.49
C ASP A 274 18.34 -15.51 -1.16
N LEU A 275 17.01 -15.39 -1.03
CA LEU A 275 16.27 -15.86 0.15
C LEU A 275 16.33 -17.40 0.29
N GLU A 276 16.20 -18.16 -0.80
CA GLU A 276 16.37 -19.62 -0.81
C GLU A 276 17.78 -20.02 -0.34
N ASP A 277 18.81 -19.37 -0.88
CA ASP A 277 20.20 -19.68 -0.58
C ASP A 277 20.52 -19.35 0.89
N LEU A 278 20.04 -18.23 1.42
CA LEU A 278 20.23 -17.83 2.82
C LEU A 278 19.54 -18.80 3.79
N THR A 279 18.28 -19.15 3.51
CA THR A 279 17.50 -20.09 4.34
C THR A 279 18.14 -21.49 4.37
N SER A 280 18.83 -21.88 3.29
CA SER A 280 19.48 -23.19 3.18
C SER A 280 20.87 -23.26 3.82
N THR A 281 21.57 -22.12 3.98
CA THR A 281 23.00 -22.09 4.33
C THR A 281 23.33 -21.37 5.63
N GLU A 282 22.45 -20.49 6.11
CA GLU A 282 22.66 -19.69 7.31
C GLU A 282 21.60 -20.03 8.37
N ASP A 283 21.95 -19.89 9.66
CA ASP A 283 20.96 -19.85 10.75
C ASP A 283 20.11 -18.54 10.72
N SER A 284 20.25 -17.72 9.67
CA SER A 284 19.44 -16.53 9.43
C SER A 284 18.18 -16.90 8.66
N ASN A 285 17.02 -16.39 9.09
CA ASN A 285 15.75 -16.58 8.38
C ASN A 285 15.23 -15.20 7.94
N PRO A 286 15.69 -14.68 6.80
CA PRO A 286 15.21 -13.40 6.31
C PRO A 286 13.71 -13.48 5.99
N LEU A 287 12.97 -12.44 6.37
CA LEU A 287 11.56 -12.30 6.01
C LEU A 287 11.42 -11.22 4.94
N LEU A 288 10.80 -11.53 3.81
CA LEU A 288 10.47 -10.51 2.81
C LEU A 288 9.18 -9.77 3.21
N CYS A 289 9.21 -8.45 3.13
CA CYS A 289 8.04 -7.59 3.24
C CYS A 289 7.75 -6.97 1.88
N SER A 290 6.54 -7.22 1.35
CA SER A 290 6.14 -6.77 0.01
C SER A 290 4.62 -6.52 -0.07
N GLU A 291 4.21 -5.49 -0.81
CA GLU A 291 2.81 -5.25 -1.21
C GLU A 291 2.39 -6.13 -2.39
N ASP A 292 3.35 -6.79 -3.06
CA ASP A 292 3.05 -7.63 -4.22
C ASP A 292 2.53 -9.01 -3.80
N GLN A 293 1.21 -9.15 -3.84
CA GLN A 293 0.51 -10.39 -3.50
C GLN A 293 0.96 -11.59 -4.34
N TRP A 294 1.39 -11.38 -5.58
CA TRP A 294 1.90 -12.49 -6.40
C TRP A 294 3.23 -12.99 -5.84
N LEU A 295 4.18 -12.09 -5.55
CA LEU A 295 5.49 -12.43 -5.01
C LEU A 295 5.35 -13.07 -3.62
N VAL A 296 4.54 -12.48 -2.74
CA VAL A 296 4.26 -13.04 -1.40
C VAL A 296 3.78 -14.49 -1.52
N ARG A 297 2.75 -14.74 -2.35
CA ARG A 297 2.20 -16.09 -2.56
C ARG A 297 3.25 -17.07 -3.10
N VAL A 298 4.00 -16.68 -4.13
CA VAL A 298 5.03 -17.54 -4.74
C VAL A 298 6.13 -17.92 -3.75
N LEU A 299 6.52 -17.00 -2.87
CA LEU A 299 7.52 -17.27 -1.85
C LEU A 299 6.96 -18.16 -0.73
N SER A 300 5.70 -17.96 -0.33
CA SER A 300 5.02 -18.85 0.62
C SER A 300 4.92 -20.28 0.08
N ASP A 301 4.62 -20.47 -1.21
CA ASP A 301 4.59 -21.80 -1.86
C ASP A 301 5.98 -22.50 -1.88
N LYS A 302 7.05 -21.75 -1.62
CA LYS A 302 8.44 -22.21 -1.52
C LYS A 302 8.91 -22.36 -0.06
N ASP A 303 8.00 -22.30 0.90
CA ASP A 303 8.28 -22.30 2.34
C ASP A 303 9.18 -21.13 2.79
N LEU A 304 9.19 -20.02 2.05
CA LEU A 304 9.91 -18.80 2.41
C LEU A 304 8.97 -17.82 3.12
N LEU A 305 9.49 -17.12 4.14
CA LEU A 305 8.72 -16.15 4.89
C LEU A 305 8.57 -14.85 4.09
N ALA A 306 7.35 -14.57 3.64
CA ALA A 306 6.97 -13.31 3.01
C ALA A 306 5.66 -12.78 3.59
N LEU A 307 5.59 -11.49 3.91
CA LEU A 307 4.39 -10.86 4.49
C LEU A 307 4.07 -9.52 3.83
N HIS A 308 2.78 -9.18 3.86
CA HIS A 308 2.30 -7.83 3.61
C HIS A 308 2.79 -6.87 4.71
N PRO A 309 3.14 -5.60 4.41
CA PRO A 309 3.58 -4.65 5.44
C PRO A 309 2.56 -4.43 6.56
N ALA A 310 1.28 -4.30 6.24
CA ALA A 310 0.24 -4.18 7.28
C ALA A 310 0.09 -5.44 8.12
N ALA A 311 0.24 -6.63 7.51
CA ALA A 311 0.24 -7.90 8.23
C ALA A 311 1.43 -8.00 9.18
N LEU A 312 2.63 -7.68 8.70
CA LEU A 312 3.85 -7.68 9.51
C LEU A 312 3.73 -6.69 10.67
N HIS A 313 3.24 -5.48 10.41
CA HIS A 313 2.99 -4.47 11.44
C HIS A 313 2.02 -5.01 12.51
N ASP A 314 0.90 -5.62 12.10
CA ASP A 314 -0.08 -6.19 13.02
C ASP A 314 0.52 -7.31 13.87
N VAL A 315 1.31 -8.20 13.27
CA VAL A 315 1.98 -9.27 14.02
C VAL A 315 2.99 -8.71 15.02
N LEU A 316 3.79 -7.72 14.63
CA LEU A 316 4.71 -7.06 15.55
C LEU A 316 3.95 -6.50 16.78
N HIS A 317 2.75 -5.95 16.59
CA HIS A 317 1.91 -5.45 17.68
C HIS A 317 1.22 -6.54 18.50
N ILE A 318 0.87 -7.69 17.90
CA ILE A 318 0.29 -8.82 18.63
C ILE A 318 1.27 -9.36 19.68
N VAL A 319 2.57 -9.38 19.36
CA VAL A 319 3.65 -9.91 20.21
C VAL A 319 4.04 -8.94 21.35
N ARG A 320 3.39 -7.77 21.50
CA ARG A 320 3.69 -6.79 22.56
C ARG A 320 3.00 -7.07 23.92
N PRO A 321 3.60 -6.60 25.04
CA PRO A 321 2.90 -6.38 26.30
C PRO A 321 1.67 -5.46 26.14
N ARG A 322 0.63 -5.71 26.93
CA ARG A 322 -0.79 -5.28 26.75
C ARG A 322 -1.12 -3.77 26.88
N GLU A 323 -0.15 -2.86 26.88
CA GLU A 323 -0.39 -1.50 27.40
C GLU A 323 -0.87 -0.45 26.37
N GLU A 324 -0.88 -0.75 25.07
CA GLU A 324 -1.36 0.17 24.03
C GLU A 324 -2.61 -0.35 23.30
N PRO A 325 -3.61 0.51 22.97
CA PRO A 325 -4.76 0.12 22.18
C PRO A 325 -4.31 -0.37 20.78
N ARG A 326 -4.72 -1.60 20.45
CA ARG A 326 -4.37 -2.26 19.18
C ARG A 326 -5.24 -1.71 18.05
N ARG A 327 -4.62 -1.01 17.10
CA ARG A 327 -5.23 -0.70 15.81
C ARG A 327 -4.62 -1.62 14.77
N LEU A 328 -5.44 -2.40 14.09
CA LEU A 328 -4.98 -3.31 13.04
C LEU A 328 -4.82 -2.52 11.74
N ALA A 329 -3.58 -2.42 11.26
CA ALA A 329 -3.24 -1.77 10.00
C ALA A 329 -3.90 -2.48 8.81
N ALA A 330 -3.98 -3.82 8.83
CA ALA A 330 -4.56 -4.58 7.72
C ALA A 330 -6.05 -4.24 7.50
N LEU A 331 -6.78 -3.94 8.58
CA LEU A 331 -8.18 -3.49 8.51
C LEU A 331 -8.31 -2.10 7.86
N ARG A 332 -7.40 -1.18 8.19
CA ARG A 332 -7.39 0.17 7.62
C ARG A 332 -7.07 0.13 6.13
N GLU A 333 -6.15 -0.74 5.73
CA GLU A 333 -5.77 -0.96 4.33
C GLU A 333 -6.90 -1.55 3.49
N LEU A 334 -7.58 -2.55 4.04
CA LEU A 334 -8.78 -3.10 3.42
C LEU A 334 -9.86 -2.02 3.23
N ALA A 335 -10.09 -1.18 4.23
CA ALA A 335 -11.05 -0.07 4.13
C ALA A 335 -10.65 0.95 3.05
N ALA A 336 -9.36 1.33 2.97
CA ALA A 336 -8.86 2.29 2.00
C ALA A 336 -8.91 1.78 0.55
N THR A 337 -8.78 0.46 0.36
CA THR A 337 -8.94 -0.17 -0.97
C THR A 337 -10.33 0.10 -1.55
N PHE A 338 -11.35 0.24 -0.70
CA PHE A 338 -12.70 0.57 -1.14
C PHE A 338 -12.91 2.06 -1.43
N SER A 339 -12.25 2.97 -0.70
CA SER A 339 -12.43 4.42 -0.88
C SER A 339 -11.68 4.97 -2.09
N ASP A 340 -10.53 4.38 -2.43
CA ASP A 340 -9.58 5.00 -3.35
C ASP A 340 -9.79 4.60 -4.82
N ARG A 341 -10.72 3.68 -5.08
CA ARG A 341 -10.98 3.08 -6.40
C ARG A 341 -11.25 4.11 -7.50
N ALA A 342 -12.15 5.06 -7.26
CA ALA A 342 -12.49 6.08 -8.27
C ALA A 342 -11.30 7.01 -8.57
N VAL A 343 -10.53 7.37 -7.54
CA VAL A 343 -9.35 8.22 -7.67
C VAL A 343 -8.24 7.49 -8.42
N SER A 344 -8.05 6.20 -8.14
CA SER A 344 -7.06 5.34 -8.81
C SER A 344 -7.35 5.16 -10.30
N ILE A 345 -8.61 5.00 -10.71
CA ILE A 345 -8.97 4.97 -12.15
C ILE A 345 -8.59 6.29 -12.82
N GLY A 346 -8.92 7.43 -12.19
CA GLY A 346 -8.53 8.74 -12.69
C GLY A 346 -7.01 8.91 -12.81
N ALA A 347 -6.25 8.37 -11.85
CA ALA A 347 -4.79 8.35 -11.88
C ALA A 347 -4.27 7.53 -13.06
N SER A 348 -4.84 6.34 -13.30
CA SER A 348 -4.40 5.46 -14.38
C SER A 348 -4.55 6.08 -15.78
N VAL A 349 -5.53 6.98 -15.96
CA VAL A 349 -5.66 7.78 -17.19
C VAL A 349 -4.49 8.74 -17.33
N TRP A 350 -4.13 9.45 -16.25
CA TRP A 350 -3.00 10.37 -16.27
C TRP A 350 -1.67 9.64 -16.42
N ASP A 351 -1.49 8.48 -15.80
CA ASP A 351 -0.28 7.66 -15.95
C ASP A 351 -0.08 7.23 -17.41
N LEU A 352 -1.17 6.79 -18.07
CA LEU A 352 -1.17 6.48 -19.50
C LEU A 352 -0.80 7.71 -20.35
N LEU A 353 -1.41 8.86 -20.07
CA LEU A 353 -1.16 10.09 -20.83
C LEU A 353 0.28 10.60 -20.63
N ALA A 354 0.80 10.53 -19.40
CA ALA A 354 2.18 10.87 -19.07
C ALA A 354 3.17 9.94 -19.81
N GLU A 355 2.84 8.66 -19.93
CA GLU A 355 3.63 7.71 -20.71
C GLU A 355 3.62 8.00 -22.22
N LEU A 356 2.46 8.30 -22.79
CA LEU A 356 2.31 8.49 -24.23
C LEU A 356 2.76 9.87 -24.73
N GLU A 357 2.42 10.92 -24.00
CA GLU A 357 2.58 12.30 -24.43
C GLU A 357 3.63 13.05 -23.61
N GLY A 358 3.85 12.67 -22.34
CA GLY A 358 4.92 13.15 -21.47
C GLY A 358 5.17 14.66 -21.59
N PRO A 359 6.35 15.12 -22.07
CA PRO A 359 6.67 16.54 -22.22
C PRO A 359 5.68 17.35 -23.07
N LYS A 360 4.99 16.71 -24.02
CA LYS A 360 4.02 17.39 -24.91
C LYS A 360 2.78 17.86 -24.15
N LEU A 361 2.48 17.32 -22.97
CA LEU A 361 1.38 17.77 -22.12
C LEU A 361 1.56 19.20 -21.58
N SER A 362 2.72 19.83 -21.82
CA SER A 362 2.93 21.26 -21.61
C SER A 362 2.12 22.14 -22.59
N ASP A 363 1.70 21.58 -23.72
CA ASP A 363 0.78 22.25 -24.66
C ASP A 363 -0.62 22.38 -24.07
N ALA A 364 -1.15 23.61 -24.03
CA ALA A 364 -2.41 23.91 -23.35
C ALA A 364 -3.63 23.26 -24.02
N ASP A 365 -3.62 23.07 -25.33
CA ASP A 365 -4.72 22.44 -26.06
C ASP A 365 -4.68 20.92 -25.90
N LEU A 366 -3.50 20.31 -25.96
CA LEU A 366 -3.32 18.89 -25.65
C LEU A 366 -3.73 18.58 -24.21
N LEU A 367 -3.36 19.44 -23.25
CA LEU A 367 -3.74 19.28 -21.86
C LEU A 367 -5.25 19.38 -21.64
N ARG A 368 -5.92 20.29 -22.36
CA ARG A 368 -7.39 20.40 -22.34
C ARG A 368 -8.05 19.14 -22.89
N ARG A 369 -7.55 18.60 -24.01
CA ARG A 369 -8.02 17.33 -24.59
C ARG A 369 -7.79 16.15 -23.66
N ALA A 370 -6.64 16.10 -22.99
CA ALA A 370 -6.34 15.08 -21.98
C ALA A 370 -7.33 15.08 -20.81
N ARG A 371 -7.70 16.27 -20.30
CA ARG A 371 -8.75 16.41 -19.27
C ARG A 371 -10.11 15.91 -19.76
N GLN A 372 -10.50 16.29 -20.98
CA GLN A 372 -11.76 15.83 -21.59
C GLN A 372 -11.78 14.31 -21.77
N PHE A 373 -10.67 13.70 -22.18
CA PHE A 373 -10.53 12.26 -22.28
C PHE A 373 -10.73 11.57 -20.93
N LYS A 374 -10.10 12.07 -19.86
CA LYS A 374 -10.30 11.54 -18.50
C LYS A 374 -11.77 11.61 -18.09
N GLU A 375 -12.41 12.76 -18.23
CA GLU A 375 -13.82 12.95 -17.86
C GLU A 375 -14.75 12.03 -18.66
N ALA A 376 -14.49 11.87 -19.95
CA ALA A 376 -15.28 11.00 -20.81
C ALA A 376 -15.05 9.50 -20.47
N TRP A 377 -13.81 9.12 -20.14
CA TRP A 377 -13.48 7.78 -19.68
C TRP A 377 -14.17 7.43 -18.36
N LEU A 378 -14.11 8.32 -17.37
CA LEU A 378 -14.73 8.13 -16.05
C LEU A 378 -16.27 8.05 -16.14
N ARG A 379 -16.90 8.73 -17.11
CA ARG A 379 -18.34 8.63 -17.34
C ARG A 379 -18.75 7.31 -17.99
N ARG A 380 -17.92 6.77 -18.87
CA ARG A 380 -18.21 5.54 -19.64
C ARG A 380 -17.91 4.27 -18.86
N SER A 381 -16.82 4.26 -18.10
CA SER A 381 -16.31 3.03 -17.50
C SER A 381 -17.04 2.71 -16.20
N SER A 382 -18.12 1.91 -16.29
CA SER A 382 -18.69 1.21 -15.13
C SER A 382 -17.82 0.02 -14.69
N ASP A 383 -17.02 -0.52 -15.62
CA ASP A 383 -16.10 -1.63 -15.40
C ASP A 383 -14.68 -1.12 -15.13
N GLU A 384 -13.96 -1.77 -14.21
CA GLU A 384 -12.59 -1.49 -13.74
C GLU A 384 -11.48 -1.73 -14.78
N LYS A 385 -11.72 -1.44 -16.06
CA LYS A 385 -10.70 -1.63 -17.09
C LYS A 385 -9.77 -0.42 -17.09
N ARG A 386 -8.46 -0.69 -17.02
CA ARG A 386 -7.41 0.33 -17.22
C ARG A 386 -7.49 0.89 -18.65
N PRO A 387 -7.29 2.20 -18.84
CA PRO A 387 -7.26 2.81 -20.16
C PRO A 387 -6.05 2.30 -20.95
N ARG A 388 -6.19 2.20 -22.28
CA ARG A 388 -5.15 1.73 -23.20
C ARG A 388 -4.77 2.83 -24.18
N ALA A 389 -3.57 2.71 -24.76
CA ALA A 389 -3.11 3.65 -25.78
C ALA A 389 -4.07 3.79 -26.97
N SER A 390 -4.72 2.70 -27.39
CA SER A 390 -5.73 2.72 -28.45
C SER A 390 -6.98 3.52 -28.08
N ASP A 391 -7.33 3.63 -26.80
CA ASP A 391 -8.46 4.45 -26.34
C ASP A 391 -8.16 5.93 -26.55
N TRP A 392 -6.96 6.36 -26.18
CA TRP A 392 -6.50 7.73 -26.38
C TRP A 392 -6.39 8.10 -27.86
N GLN A 393 -5.86 7.20 -28.70
CA GLN A 393 -5.76 7.46 -30.14
C GLN A 393 -7.15 7.58 -30.80
N ARG A 394 -8.11 6.74 -30.40
CA ARG A 394 -9.50 6.85 -30.88
C ARG A 394 -10.13 8.17 -30.46
N PHE A 395 -9.93 8.58 -29.20
CA PHE A 395 -10.46 9.85 -28.72
C PHE A 395 -9.88 11.04 -29.49
N LYS A 396 -8.56 11.07 -29.73
CA LYS A 396 -7.93 12.13 -30.54
C LYS A 396 -8.47 12.24 -31.97
N ALA A 397 -8.85 11.10 -32.57
CA ALA A 397 -9.34 11.05 -33.95
C ALA A 397 -10.82 11.47 -34.08
N ALA A 398 -11.64 11.19 -33.07
CA ALA A 398 -13.09 11.40 -33.13
C ALA A 398 -13.59 12.61 -32.31
N ASP A 399 -12.72 13.23 -31.49
CA ASP A 399 -13.06 14.24 -30.45
C ASP A 399 -14.13 13.80 -29.43
N GLU A 400 -14.68 12.60 -29.55
CA GLU A 400 -15.59 11.94 -28.61
C GLU A 400 -15.36 10.42 -28.62
N PHE A 401 -15.68 9.74 -27.51
CA PHE A 401 -15.88 8.30 -27.58
C PHE A 401 -17.19 8.05 -28.31
N GLY A 402 -17.14 7.55 -29.55
CA GLY A 402 -18.35 7.12 -30.27
C GLY A 402 -19.26 6.31 -29.35
N THR A 403 -20.49 6.79 -29.22
CA THR A 403 -21.57 6.27 -28.35
C THR A 403 -21.77 4.77 -28.52
#